data_AF-A0A1R1JN37-F1
#
_entry.id   AF-A0A1R1JN37-F1
#
_cell.length_a   1.000
_cell.length_b   1.000
_cell.length_c   1.000
_cell.angle_alpha   90.00
_cell.angle_beta   90.00
_cell.angle_gamma   90.00
#
_symmetry.space_group_name_H-M   'P 1'
#
loop_
_entity.id
_entity.type
_entity.pdbx_description
1 polymer ?
#
loop_
_entity_poly.entity_id
_entity_poly.type
_entity_poly.pdbx_seq_one_letter_code
_entity_poly.pdbx_strand_id
1 'polypeptide(L)'
;MHTYAHDCAAPFRFPSTARAGRHAARLWFQSDTKLTAAQFRDLSFRDHCGDRVDTPAERKVRLHTFRLAFAEAVGNIVVEEGRFRATAS
;
A
#
# COMPACT_ATOMS: atom_id res chain seq x y z
N MET A 1 -18.94 -20.04 -30.93
CA MET A 1 -19.81 -19.34 -29.96
C MET A 1 -19.20 -19.57 -28.58
N HIS A 2 -18.28 -18.70 -28.14
CA HIS A 2 -17.60 -18.83 -26.84
C HIS A 2 -18.23 -17.84 -25.87
N THR A 3 -18.76 -18.38 -24.77
CA THR A 3 -19.34 -17.66 -23.64
C THR A 3 -18.24 -16.94 -22.86
N TYR A 4 -18.35 -15.61 -22.76
CA TYR A 4 -17.56 -14.82 -21.81
C TYR A 4 -18.14 -15.01 -20.42
N ALA A 5 -17.51 -15.87 -19.63
CA ALA A 5 -17.70 -15.87 -18.19
C ALA A 5 -17.23 -14.51 -17.65
N HIS A 6 -18.17 -13.71 -17.16
CA HIS A 6 -17.91 -12.54 -16.35
C HIS A 6 -17.41 -13.01 -14.97
N ASP A 7 -16.16 -13.44 -14.88
CA ASP A 7 -15.53 -13.84 -13.63
C ASP A 7 -14.53 -12.78 -13.13
N CYS A 8 -14.89 -12.16 -12.00
CA CYS A 8 -14.04 -11.63 -10.93
C CYS A 8 -12.62 -11.14 -11.27
N ALA A 9 -12.44 -9.92 -11.80
CA ALA A 9 -11.12 -9.27 -11.79
C ALA A 9 -11.16 -7.73 -11.88
N ALA A 10 -11.65 -7.04 -10.85
CA ALA A 10 -11.27 -5.64 -10.61
C ALA A 10 -10.15 -5.60 -9.56
N PRO A 11 -9.17 -4.67 -9.56
CA PRO A 11 -8.40 -4.04 -10.63
C PRO A 11 -6.87 -4.21 -10.35
N PHE A 12 -6.21 -5.24 -10.91
CA PHE A 12 -4.78 -5.50 -10.64
C PHE A 12 -3.83 -4.57 -11.43
N ARG A 13 -3.99 -3.26 -11.35
CA ARG A 13 -3.21 -2.38 -12.25
C ARG A 13 -1.73 -2.25 -11.88
N PHE A 14 -1.29 -2.49 -10.64
CA PHE A 14 0.14 -2.41 -10.28
C PHE A 14 0.50 -3.27 -9.05
N PRO A 15 0.67 -4.60 -9.19
CA PRO A 15 0.98 -5.48 -8.06
C PRO A 15 2.30 -5.13 -7.36
N SER A 16 3.29 -4.60 -8.09
CA SER A 16 4.55 -4.09 -7.51
C SER A 16 4.32 -2.87 -6.62
N THR A 17 3.40 -1.99 -6.99
CA THR A 17 3.09 -0.76 -6.25
C THR A 17 2.30 -1.05 -4.99
N ALA A 18 1.35 -1.99 -5.04
CA ALA A 18 0.66 -2.45 -3.84
C ALA A 18 1.63 -3.13 -2.85
N ARG A 19 2.57 -3.95 -3.36
CA ARG A 19 3.63 -4.56 -2.55
C ARG A 19 4.51 -3.50 -1.89
N ALA A 20 4.92 -2.47 -2.65
CA ALA A 20 5.70 -1.36 -2.14
C ALA A 20 4.94 -0.58 -1.04
N GLY A 21 3.65 -0.33 -1.22
CA GLY A 21 2.80 0.32 -0.21
C GLY A 21 2.73 -0.47 1.10
N ARG A 22 2.51 -1.79 1.04
CA ARG A 22 2.52 -2.66 2.22
C ARG A 22 3.89 -2.70 2.90
N HIS A 23 4.96 -2.74 2.10
CA HIS A 23 6.33 -2.74 2.64
C HIS A 23 6.65 -1.43 3.35
N ALA A 24 6.30 -0.28 2.75
CA ALA A 24 6.48 1.03 3.37
C ALA A 24 5.72 1.16 4.70
N ALA A 25 4.50 0.61 4.81
CA ALA A 25 3.77 0.58 6.07
C ALA A 25 4.53 -0.18 7.16
N ARG A 26 5.08 -1.36 6.84
CA ARG A 26 5.88 -2.15 7.78
C ARG A 26 7.14 -1.41 8.20
N LEU A 27 7.85 -0.81 7.25
CA LEU A 27 9.05 -0.02 7.54
C LEU A 27 8.73 1.16 8.45
N TRP A 28 7.61 1.86 8.22
CA TRP A 28 7.21 2.98 9.07
C TRP A 28 7.07 2.54 10.54
N PHE A 29 6.36 1.43 10.80
CA PHE A 29 6.21 0.88 12.16
C PHE A 29 7.53 0.40 12.77
N GLN A 30 8.45 -0.11 11.96
CA GLN A 30 9.74 -0.65 12.40
C GLN A 30 10.82 0.42 12.56
N SER A 31 10.61 1.61 11.98
CA SER A 31 11.59 2.69 12.00
C SER A 31 11.47 3.58 13.24
N ASP A 32 12.55 4.25 13.60
CA ASP A 32 12.60 5.31 14.62
C ASP A 32 12.26 6.70 14.04
N THR A 33 11.69 6.72 12.82
CA THR A 33 11.40 7.94 12.07
C THR A 33 10.50 8.89 12.85
N LYS A 34 10.76 10.20 12.70
CA LYS A 34 9.89 11.26 13.24
C LYS A 34 8.80 11.70 12.26
N LEU A 35 8.74 11.07 11.09
CA LEU A 35 7.73 11.35 10.09
C LEU A 35 6.38 10.78 10.50
N THR A 36 5.32 11.57 10.27
CA THR A 36 3.96 11.03 10.32
C THR A 36 3.77 9.96 9.26
N ALA A 37 2.80 9.05 9.46
CA ALA A 37 2.50 7.99 8.49
C ALA A 37 2.26 8.54 7.07
N ALA A 38 1.58 9.70 6.95
CA ALA A 38 1.32 10.35 5.67
C ALA A 38 2.61 10.86 5.01
N GLN A 39 3.50 11.50 5.77
CA GLN A 39 4.79 11.98 5.26
C GLN A 39 5.68 10.82 4.81
N PHE A 40 5.79 9.77 5.63
CA PHE A 40 6.58 8.59 5.31
C PHE A 40 6.06 7.87 4.05
N ARG A 41 4.74 7.71 3.94
CA ARG A 41 4.07 7.15 2.76
C ARG A 41 4.37 7.94 1.50
N ASP A 42 4.22 9.27 1.55
CA ASP A 42 4.41 10.11 0.36
C ASP A 42 5.89 10.21 -0.05
N LEU A 43 6.82 10.16 0.90
CA LEU A 43 8.26 9.98 0.63
C LEU A 43 8.52 8.63 -0.06
N SER A 44 8.08 7.54 0.55
CA SER A 44 8.28 6.18 0.02
C SER A 44 7.68 5.99 -1.37
N PHE A 45 6.55 6.66 -1.66
CA PHE A 45 5.95 6.64 -2.99
C PHE A 45 6.83 7.38 -4.01
N ARG A 46 7.41 8.53 -3.66
CA ARG A 46 8.34 9.24 -4.54
C ARG A 46 9.55 8.36 -4.86
N ASP A 47 10.11 7.71 -3.85
CA ASP A 47 11.27 6.82 -4.02
C ASP A 47 10.91 5.61 -4.90
N HIS A 48 9.75 4.99 -4.69
CA HIS A 48 9.24 3.91 -5.54
C HIS A 48 9.09 4.29 -7.02
N CYS A 49 8.81 5.57 -7.29
CA CYS A 49 8.62 6.12 -8.63
C CYS A 49 9.90 6.71 -9.25
N GLY A 50 11.03 6.77 -8.53
CA GLY A 50 12.22 7.57 -8.88
C GLY A 50 12.65 7.48 -10.35
N ASP A 51 12.69 6.27 -10.90
CA ASP A 51 13.16 6.03 -12.28
C ASP A 51 12.02 5.75 -13.28
N ARG A 52 10.75 5.92 -12.87
CA ARG A 52 9.58 5.56 -13.68
C ARG A 52 9.07 6.74 -14.49
N VAL A 53 9.11 6.60 -15.82
CA VAL A 53 8.46 7.53 -16.74
C VAL A 53 6.99 7.16 -16.86
N ASP A 54 6.18 7.71 -15.96
CA ASP A 54 4.73 7.50 -15.94
C ASP A 54 4.01 8.62 -16.67
N THR A 55 2.95 8.28 -17.40
CA THR A 55 1.94 9.29 -17.78
C THR A 55 1.23 9.84 -16.54
N PRO A 56 0.64 11.05 -16.59
CA PRO A 56 -0.11 11.60 -15.46
C PRO A 56 -1.23 10.69 -14.95
N ALA A 57 -1.89 9.95 -15.84
CA ALA A 57 -2.95 8.99 -15.50
C ALA A 57 -2.39 7.77 -14.75
N GLU A 58 -1.30 7.17 -15.24
CA GLU A 58 -0.68 6.02 -14.58
C GLU A 58 -0.11 6.39 -13.22
N ARG A 59 0.49 7.57 -13.09
CA ARG A 59 0.99 8.08 -11.81
C ARG A 59 -0.13 8.22 -10.78
N LYS A 60 -1.32 8.70 -11.19
CA LYS A 60 -2.50 8.79 -10.32
C LYS A 60 -2.97 7.41 -9.86
N VAL A 61 -3.05 6.44 -10.77
CA VAL A 61 -3.46 5.07 -10.43
C VAL A 61 -2.45 4.43 -9.47
N ARG A 62 -1.15 4.55 -9.74
CA ARG A 62 -0.10 4.06 -8.84
C ARG A 62 -0.17 4.70 -7.46
N LEU A 63 -0.32 6.02 -7.39
CA LEU A 63 -0.46 6.72 -6.12
C LEU A 63 -1.67 6.20 -5.33
N HIS A 64 -2.81 6.02 -5.99
CA HIS A 64 -4.00 5.48 -5.35
C HIS A 64 -3.77 4.04 -4.84
N THR A 65 -3.22 3.16 -5.68
CA THR A 65 -2.90 1.77 -5.32
C THR A 65 -1.91 1.72 -4.15
N PHE A 66 -0.88 2.56 -4.14
CA PHE A 66 0.10 2.63 -3.06
C PHE A 66 -0.54 3.08 -1.76
N ARG A 67 -1.34 4.15 -1.80
CA ARG A 67 -2.03 4.71 -0.62
C ARG A 67 -3.00 3.70 0.00
N LEU A 68 -3.77 3.00 -0.84
CA LEU A 68 -4.72 1.99 -0.39
C LEU A 68 -3.98 0.85 0.32
N ALA A 69 -2.96 0.29 -0.33
CA ALA A 69 -2.18 -0.82 0.23
C ALA A 69 -1.41 -0.43 1.50
N PHE A 70 -0.92 0.81 1.59
CA PHE A 70 -0.29 1.34 2.80
C PHE A 70 -1.30 1.42 3.95
N ALA A 71 -2.47 2.02 3.71
CA ALA A 71 -3.50 2.19 4.73
C ALA A 71 -4.04 0.85 5.24
N GLU A 72 -4.30 -0.10 4.33
CA GLU A 72 -4.73 -1.46 4.68
C GLU A 72 -3.69 -2.16 5.57
N ALA A 73 -2.40 -2.08 5.21
CA ALA A 73 -1.33 -2.66 6.02
C ALA A 73 -1.22 -2.00 7.41
N VAL A 74 -1.36 -0.68 7.49
CA VAL A 74 -1.38 0.02 8.79
C VAL A 74 -2.54 -0.45 9.65
N GLY A 75 -3.75 -0.51 9.09
CA GLY A 75 -4.93 -0.99 9.79
C GLY A 75 -4.75 -2.40 10.33
N ASN A 76 -4.23 -3.32 9.50
CA ASN A 76 -3.96 -4.69 9.91
C ASN A 76 -2.94 -4.76 11.06
N ILE A 77 -1.84 -3.99 11.00
CA ILE A 77 -0.82 -3.98 12.07
C ILE A 77 -1.42 -3.48 13.39
N VAL A 78 -2.20 -2.40 13.36
CA VAL A 78 -2.83 -1.84 14.56
C VAL A 78 -3.84 -2.82 15.18
N VAL A 79 -4.65 -3.49 14.35
CA VAL A 79 -5.62 -4.48 14.81
C VAL A 79 -4.92 -5.69 15.44
N GLU A 80 -3.86 -6.21 14.81
CA GLU A 80 -3.12 -7.36 15.34
C GLU A 80 -2.40 -7.02 16.67
N GLU A 81 -1.80 -5.83 16.77
CA GLU A 81 -1.21 -5.35 18.03
C GLU A 81 -2.27 -5.19 19.13
N GLY A 82 -3.44 -4.65 18.79
CA GLY A 82 -4.56 -4.51 19.71
C GLY A 82 -5.08 -5.86 20.21
N ARG A 83 -5.19 -6.84 19.31
CA ARG A 83 -5.57 -8.22 19.65
C ARG A 83 -4.56 -8.86 20.59
N PHE A 84 -3.27 -8.77 20.26
CA PHE A 84 -2.21 -9.34 21.08
C PHE A 84 -2.25 -8.84 22.52
N ARG A 85 -2.43 -7.53 22.71
CA ARG A 85 -2.55 -6.91 24.04
C ARG A 85 -3.80 -7.34 24.80
N ALA A 86 -4.93 -7.50 24.10
CA ALA A 86 -6.18 -7.94 24.72
C ALA A 86 -6.16 -9.41 25.16
N THR A 87 -5.35 -10.26 24.51
CA THR A 87 -5.18 -11.68 24.89
C THR A 87 -4.05 -11.92 25.90
N ALA A 88 -3.20 -10.93 26.12
CA ALA A 88 -2.09 -10.98 27.08
C ALA A 88 -2.47 -10.48 28.48
N SER A 89 -3.69 -9.94 28.64
CA SER A 89 -4.30 -9.50 29.91
C SER A 89 -5.26 -10.55 30.46
#